data_AF-A0A7S4JZ69-F1
#
_entry.id   AF-A0A7S4JZ69-F1
#
_cell.length_a   1.000
_cell.length_b   1.000
_cell.length_c   1.000
_cell.angle_alpha   90.00
_cell.angle_beta   90.00
_cell.angle_gamma   90.00
#
_symmetry.space_group_name_H-M   'P 1'
#
loop_
_entity.id
_entity.type
_entity.pdbx_description
1 polymer ?
#
loop_
_entity_poly.entity_id
_entity_poly.type
_entity_poly.pdbx_seq_one_letter_code
_entity_poly.pdbx_strand_id
1 'polypeptide(L)'
;PVCVGENSSVGNKSVVAPHTSVPDDAHLGPHSTSYDTGRALRSSNARFNRQEIPKPHWLMEWLVGHPITLLATLCSRIPPLFVLWLMIRQPWRDRGGDDAFNTMGDMLEWLCDPRRVPFYIAIRLSKNLLSPFFQMAAAILIKWIVIGKFKPGPRGTSPWQLLRHWLAAKLFTREKLQDVAQIIGRHYEGVSILYRLLGAKVGKRVFWPGSQIVTMGEFDLMEIGDDVVFGSRSVIYTSTVDSLETVHLSAGSNVSDNCVILPGSTLGKNAVLGSGGLCPRGWYLPESSVWFGCRGCEPLLLEKGVDDGVAKGKQIAEMRKAGMSIDELCPLAGDETTLRPFGKAFYNRDATYFVWPLFLVNLMNNFIVAFIVIIHSIPLIGALHIGAATLYGVPFDEREYDNLQFRPGTVYGTVLAAFIFTHCVRSLLWVAIDVGSKWAIMGRRHEGRYNWDTSSYNQRWELHQTFTNIRDLGRISFLDLLRGSPYMAQYWRLNGAKIGRDVCLYPSGASPYMTEPCLVTIENRCAVDFSSVVCHLNTRGNFELVPTVLAEHTTLRARSRIQMGGLMERGSMLLEHSLAMTGEVIEADSVWYGTPAVPIMYLGVPNVGRTANSGMYIPNDYGGSIV
;
A
#
# COMPACT_ATOMS: atom_id res chain seq x y z
N PRO A 1 -20.36 17.11 13.97
CA PRO A 1 -19.41 17.58 12.93
C PRO A 1 -17.99 17.24 13.39
N VAL A 2 -17.06 17.01 12.45
CA VAL A 2 -15.63 16.89 12.74
C VAL A 2 -15.01 18.28 12.54
N CYS A 3 -14.30 18.79 13.55
CA CYS A 3 -13.68 20.12 13.51
C CYS A 3 -12.18 20.01 13.80
N VAL A 4 -11.36 20.72 13.03
CA VAL A 4 -9.94 20.92 13.32
C VAL A 4 -9.75 22.42 13.52
N GLY A 5 -9.27 22.81 14.71
CA GLY A 5 -9.08 24.19 15.12
C GLY A 5 -8.06 24.95 14.29
N GLU A 6 -7.97 26.24 14.52
CA GLU A 6 -6.95 27.10 13.92
C GLU A 6 -5.54 26.66 14.34
N ASN A 7 -4.56 26.85 13.44
CA ASN A 7 -3.16 26.44 13.62
C ASN A 7 -2.94 24.97 14.05
N SER A 8 -3.94 24.12 13.87
CA SER A 8 -3.91 22.74 14.34
C SER A 8 -3.55 21.78 13.23
N SER A 9 -3.04 20.60 13.59
CA SER A 9 -2.64 19.60 12.58
C SER A 9 -3.02 18.18 12.97
N VAL A 10 -3.37 17.38 11.96
CA VAL A 10 -3.63 15.94 12.11
C VAL A 10 -2.44 15.17 11.57
N GLY A 11 -1.78 14.42 12.45
CA GLY A 11 -0.63 13.59 12.10
C GLY A 11 -0.97 12.49 11.09
N ASN A 12 0.06 11.99 10.42
CA ASN A 12 -0.12 10.92 9.44
C ASN A 12 -0.63 9.65 10.12
N LYS A 13 -1.54 8.94 9.43
CA LYS A 13 -2.32 7.78 9.91
C LYS A 13 -3.26 8.06 11.09
N SER A 14 -3.31 9.28 11.60
CA SER A 14 -4.20 9.65 12.69
C SER A 14 -5.63 9.87 12.21
N VAL A 15 -6.59 9.73 13.12
CA VAL A 15 -8.02 9.85 12.83
C VAL A 15 -8.67 10.86 13.76
N VAL A 16 -9.44 11.79 13.20
CA VAL A 16 -10.36 12.62 13.98
C VAL A 16 -11.73 11.97 13.92
N ALA A 17 -12.16 11.40 15.03
CA ALA A 17 -13.39 10.65 15.12
C ALA A 17 -14.64 11.54 14.97
N PRO A 18 -15.76 11.00 14.48
CA PRO A 18 -17.02 11.74 14.38
C PRO A 18 -17.42 12.36 15.73
N HIS A 19 -17.90 13.60 15.69
CA HIS A 19 -18.31 14.38 16.88
C HIS A 19 -17.19 14.72 17.87
N THR A 20 -15.94 14.55 17.47
CA THR A 20 -14.78 15.06 18.20
C THR A 20 -14.12 16.19 17.42
N SER A 21 -13.25 16.95 18.09
CA SER A 21 -12.52 18.03 17.48
C SER A 21 -11.07 18.06 17.95
N VAL A 22 -10.18 18.52 17.08
CA VAL A 22 -8.83 18.93 17.47
C VAL A 22 -8.94 20.42 17.89
N PRO A 23 -8.65 20.78 19.15
CA PRO A 23 -8.70 22.17 19.62
C PRO A 23 -7.71 23.08 18.88
N ASP A 24 -7.91 24.41 18.96
CA ASP A 24 -6.96 25.40 18.41
C ASP A 24 -5.54 25.22 18.99
N ASP A 25 -4.52 25.50 18.16
CA ASP A 25 -3.09 25.33 18.45
C ASP A 25 -2.68 23.91 18.91
N ALA A 26 -3.51 22.90 18.64
CA ALA A 26 -3.28 21.52 19.04
C ALA A 26 -2.83 20.65 17.85
N HIS A 27 -1.78 19.84 18.08
CA HIS A 27 -1.19 19.01 17.04
C HIS A 27 -1.31 17.54 17.41
N LEU A 28 -2.23 16.85 16.74
CA LEU A 28 -2.42 15.43 16.88
C LEU A 28 -1.22 14.71 16.23
N GLY A 29 -0.50 13.92 17.02
CA GLY A 29 0.72 13.24 16.59
C GLY A 29 0.46 12.13 15.56
N PRO A 30 1.50 11.51 15.00
CA PRO A 30 1.35 10.40 14.06
C PRO A 30 0.75 9.16 14.74
N HIS A 31 -0.09 8.41 14.00
CA HIS A 31 -0.68 7.15 14.45
C HIS A 31 -1.48 7.26 15.77
N SER A 32 -2.29 8.31 15.90
CA SER A 32 -3.13 8.59 17.08
C SER A 32 -4.57 8.94 16.70
N THR A 33 -5.43 9.21 17.68
CA THR A 33 -6.82 9.62 17.44
C THR A 33 -7.19 10.86 18.24
N SER A 34 -8.26 11.55 17.84
CA SER A 34 -8.82 12.65 18.62
C SER A 34 -9.41 12.26 19.98
N TYR A 35 -9.52 10.95 20.27
CA TYR A 35 -9.81 10.47 21.62
C TYR A 35 -8.54 10.47 22.50
N ASP A 36 -7.35 10.44 21.91
CA ASP A 36 -6.09 10.48 22.66
C ASP A 36 -5.82 11.88 23.20
N THR A 37 -5.29 11.94 24.41
CA THR A 37 -4.87 13.18 25.08
C THR A 37 -3.38 13.14 25.41
N GLY A 38 -2.86 14.17 26.10
CA GLY A 38 -1.48 14.18 26.56
C GLY A 38 -0.46 14.22 25.41
N ARG A 39 0.48 13.26 25.36
CA ARG A 39 1.56 13.20 24.36
C ARG A 39 1.06 13.13 22.91
N ALA A 40 -0.11 12.53 22.68
CA ALA A 40 -0.73 12.51 21.37
C ALA A 40 -1.18 13.88 20.89
N LEU A 41 -1.48 14.82 21.78
CA LEU A 41 -1.98 16.16 21.48
C LEU A 41 -1.04 17.24 22.03
N ARG A 42 0.22 17.24 21.55
CA ARG A 42 1.26 18.21 21.96
C ARG A 42 1.68 19.09 20.79
N SER A 43 1.99 20.35 21.08
CA SER A 43 2.59 21.29 20.12
C SER A 43 3.88 20.77 19.49
N SER A 44 4.65 19.94 20.20
CA SER A 44 5.85 19.30 19.67
C SER A 44 5.60 18.46 18.41
N ASN A 45 4.37 17.96 18.22
CA ASN A 45 3.99 17.14 17.06
C ASN A 45 3.88 17.95 15.77
N ALA A 46 3.76 19.29 15.85
CA ALA A 46 3.76 20.19 14.69
C ALA A 46 4.97 19.96 13.78
N ARG A 47 6.12 19.56 14.34
CA ARG A 47 7.34 19.26 13.58
C ARG A 47 7.21 18.12 12.57
N PHE A 48 6.19 17.27 12.69
CA PHE A 48 5.90 16.19 11.74
C PHE A 48 4.91 16.61 10.66
N ASN A 49 4.33 17.82 10.77
CA ASN A 49 3.44 18.38 9.77
C ASN A 49 4.25 18.75 8.51
N ARG A 50 4.01 18.00 7.44
CA ARG A 50 4.70 18.21 6.16
C ARG A 50 4.32 19.53 5.48
N GLN A 51 3.17 20.11 5.82
CA GLN A 51 2.74 21.39 5.25
C GLN A 51 3.52 22.57 5.85
N GLU A 52 4.08 22.41 7.05
CA GLU A 52 4.95 23.40 7.71
C GLU A 52 6.37 23.41 7.12
N ILE A 53 6.72 22.43 6.29
CA ILE A 53 8.03 22.41 5.62
C ILE A 53 8.06 23.57 4.62
N PRO A 54 9.02 24.52 4.73
CA PRO A 54 9.13 25.63 3.80
C PRO A 54 9.20 25.12 2.35
N LYS A 55 8.35 25.65 1.49
CA LYS A 55 8.38 25.33 0.06
C LYS A 55 9.46 26.16 -0.63
N PRO A 56 10.11 25.63 -1.68
CA PRO A 56 10.95 26.46 -2.52
C PRO A 56 10.12 27.61 -3.11
N HIS A 57 10.80 28.70 -3.47
CA HIS A 57 10.14 29.82 -4.12
C HIS A 57 9.44 29.34 -5.41
N TRP A 58 8.18 29.74 -5.62
CA TRP A 58 7.35 29.26 -6.74
C TRP A 58 8.03 29.43 -8.10
N LEU A 59 8.82 30.49 -8.29
CA LEU A 59 9.58 30.72 -9.53
C LEU A 59 10.64 29.63 -9.76
N MET A 60 11.29 29.14 -8.71
CA MET A 60 12.24 28.01 -8.83
C MET A 60 11.51 26.70 -9.09
N GLU A 61 10.33 26.49 -8.49
CA GLU A 61 9.49 25.35 -8.85
C GLU A 61 9.16 25.40 -10.34
N TRP A 62 8.73 26.54 -10.88
CA TRP A 62 8.33 26.68 -12.28
C TRP A 62 9.47 26.65 -13.28
N LEU A 63 10.58 27.35 -13.02
CA LEU A 63 11.70 27.46 -13.97
C LEU A 63 12.67 26.28 -13.92
N VAL A 64 12.73 25.57 -12.80
CA VAL A 64 13.70 24.48 -12.59
C VAL A 64 12.99 23.17 -12.24
N GLY A 65 12.18 23.18 -11.17
CA GLY A 65 11.56 21.96 -10.65
C GLY A 65 10.62 21.26 -11.64
N HIS A 66 9.68 22.00 -12.21
CA HIS A 66 8.69 21.52 -13.16
C HIS A 66 9.34 21.02 -14.46
N PRO A 67 10.24 21.76 -15.11
CA PRO A 67 10.99 21.28 -16.28
C PRO A 67 11.75 19.97 -16.02
N ILE A 68 12.42 19.83 -14.87
CA ILE A 68 13.11 18.59 -14.51
C ILE A 68 12.12 17.43 -14.34
N THR A 69 11.01 17.66 -13.64
CA THR A 69 9.99 16.62 -13.47
C THR A 69 9.26 16.27 -14.77
N LEU A 70 9.10 17.25 -15.67
CA LEU A 70 8.56 17.08 -17.00
C LEU A 70 9.52 16.23 -17.84
N LEU A 71 10.83 16.51 -17.80
CA LEU A 71 11.84 15.71 -18.50
C LEU A 71 11.76 14.23 -18.10
N ALA A 72 11.72 13.93 -16.80
CA ALA A 72 11.56 12.56 -16.33
C ALA A 72 10.25 11.92 -16.86
N THR A 73 9.16 12.70 -16.86
CA THR A 73 7.86 12.26 -17.39
C THR A 73 7.92 12.02 -18.90
N LEU A 74 8.59 12.87 -19.67
CA LEU A 74 8.78 12.70 -21.11
C LEU A 74 9.61 11.46 -21.42
N CYS A 75 10.67 11.19 -20.64
CA CYS A 75 11.45 9.95 -20.77
C CYS A 75 10.57 8.71 -20.62
N SER A 76 9.61 8.71 -19.67
CA SER A 76 8.66 7.61 -19.52
C SER A 76 7.77 7.39 -20.75
N ARG A 77 7.53 8.42 -21.58
CA ARG A 77 6.69 8.34 -22.77
C ARG A 77 7.43 7.85 -24.01
N ILE A 78 8.76 7.79 -23.98
CA ILE A 78 9.56 7.37 -25.13
C ILE A 78 9.14 5.98 -25.64
N PRO A 79 9.03 4.92 -24.81
CA PRO A 79 8.67 3.59 -25.32
C PRO A 79 7.30 3.53 -26.02
N PRO A 80 6.18 3.98 -25.43
CA PRO A 80 4.89 3.94 -26.12
C PRO A 80 4.82 4.87 -27.33
N LEU A 81 5.50 6.03 -27.31
CA LEU A 81 5.54 6.93 -28.47
C LEU A 81 6.34 6.34 -29.63
N PHE A 82 7.41 5.58 -29.35
CA PHE A 82 8.15 4.86 -30.38
C PHE A 82 7.27 3.80 -31.07
N VAL A 83 6.50 3.03 -30.29
CA VAL A 83 5.54 2.06 -30.87
C VAL A 83 4.44 2.77 -31.67
N LEU A 84 3.92 3.89 -31.16
CA LEU A 84 2.94 4.70 -31.89
C LEU A 84 3.51 5.23 -33.22
N TRP A 85 4.76 5.70 -33.21
CA TRP A 85 5.44 6.14 -34.43
C TRP A 85 5.60 5.00 -35.44
N LEU A 86 5.94 3.79 -35.00
CA LEU A 86 5.97 2.61 -35.88
C LEU A 86 4.59 2.28 -36.46
N MET A 87 3.52 2.44 -35.68
CA MET A 87 2.14 2.23 -36.14
C MET A 87 1.73 3.26 -37.20
N ILE A 88 2.10 4.53 -37.02
CA ILE A 88 1.78 5.61 -37.96
C ILE A 88 2.52 5.43 -39.29
N ARG A 89 3.73 4.86 -39.28
CA ARG A 89 4.50 4.57 -40.51
C ARG A 89 3.99 3.37 -41.30
N GLN A 90 3.03 2.61 -40.79
CA GLN A 90 2.43 1.51 -41.55
C GLN A 90 1.64 2.05 -42.74
N PRO A 91 1.85 1.51 -43.95
CA PRO A 91 1.11 1.95 -45.13
C PRO A 91 -0.39 1.72 -44.93
N TRP A 92 -1.20 2.62 -45.47
CA TRP A 92 -2.63 2.39 -45.59
C TRP A 92 -2.84 1.35 -46.70
N ARG A 93 -3.56 0.27 -46.38
CA ARG A 93 -3.71 -0.95 -47.20
C ARG A 93 -3.99 -0.67 -48.68
N ASP A 94 -4.88 0.28 -48.99
CA ASP A 94 -5.48 0.40 -50.32
C ASP A 94 -5.53 1.85 -50.88
N ARG A 95 -5.01 2.86 -50.16
CA ARG A 95 -4.94 4.26 -50.64
C ARG A 95 -3.49 4.75 -50.73
N GLY A 96 -3.01 5.01 -51.94
CA GLY A 96 -1.74 5.68 -52.20
C GLY A 96 -1.96 7.16 -52.55
N GLY A 97 -1.64 8.08 -51.65
CA GLY A 97 -1.68 9.52 -51.93
C GLY A 97 -1.97 10.42 -50.72
N ASP A 98 -1.71 11.71 -50.89
CA ASP A 98 -1.73 12.79 -49.88
C ASP A 98 -3.13 13.13 -49.30
N ASP A 99 -4.20 12.44 -49.72
CA ASP A 99 -5.59 12.66 -49.31
C ASP A 99 -6.02 11.78 -48.12
N ALA A 100 -5.21 11.77 -47.06
CA ALA A 100 -5.50 10.95 -45.89
C ALA A 100 -6.43 11.65 -44.88
N PHE A 101 -7.42 10.91 -44.35
CA PHE A 101 -8.35 11.36 -43.30
C PHE A 101 -9.31 12.49 -43.68
N ASN A 102 -9.84 12.49 -44.91
CA ASN A 102 -10.83 13.49 -45.36
C ASN A 102 -12.23 13.22 -44.77
N THR A 103 -12.56 11.95 -44.51
CA THR A 103 -13.84 11.55 -43.91
C THR A 103 -13.68 10.86 -42.56
N MET A 104 -14.78 10.76 -41.81
CA MET A 104 -14.79 9.96 -40.57
C MET A 104 -14.71 8.45 -40.88
N GLY A 105 -15.18 8.03 -42.05
CA GLY A 105 -15.04 6.66 -42.57
C GLY A 105 -13.57 6.31 -42.77
N ASP A 106 -12.80 7.19 -43.41
CA ASP A 106 -11.36 7.06 -43.62
C ASP A 106 -10.60 6.83 -42.30
N MET A 107 -10.93 7.64 -41.27
CA MET A 107 -10.31 7.51 -39.96
C MET A 107 -10.65 6.15 -39.32
N LEU A 108 -11.90 5.72 -39.42
CA LEU A 108 -12.35 4.47 -38.82
C LEU A 108 -11.77 3.26 -39.56
N GLU A 109 -11.70 3.29 -40.88
CA GLU A 109 -11.04 2.28 -41.72
C GLU A 109 -9.58 2.13 -41.30
N TRP A 110 -8.85 3.25 -41.22
CA TRP A 110 -7.45 3.26 -40.80
C TRP A 110 -7.30 2.66 -39.40
N LEU A 111 -8.13 3.06 -38.44
CA LEU A 111 -8.10 2.57 -37.05
C LEU A 111 -8.52 1.09 -36.91
N CYS A 112 -9.37 0.57 -37.81
CA CYS A 112 -9.90 -0.79 -37.73
C CYS A 112 -9.06 -1.84 -38.47
N ASP A 113 -7.98 -1.43 -39.14
CA ASP A 113 -7.10 -2.37 -39.83
C ASP A 113 -6.51 -3.41 -38.84
N PRO A 114 -6.73 -4.72 -39.06
CA PRO A 114 -6.21 -5.80 -38.21
C PRO A 114 -4.69 -5.74 -38.02
N ARG A 115 -3.95 -5.21 -38.99
CA ARG A 115 -2.49 -5.03 -38.90
C ARG A 115 -2.09 -4.04 -37.79
N ARG A 116 -3.01 -3.16 -37.36
CA ARG A 116 -2.79 -2.19 -36.28
C ARG A 116 -3.13 -2.72 -34.89
N VAL A 117 -3.90 -3.81 -34.78
CA VAL A 117 -4.27 -4.44 -33.50
C VAL A 117 -3.06 -4.78 -32.63
N PRO A 118 -1.97 -5.40 -33.16
CA PRO A 118 -0.76 -5.63 -32.37
C PRO A 118 -0.13 -4.35 -31.83
N PHE A 119 -0.21 -3.22 -32.56
CA PHE A 119 0.36 -1.95 -32.11
C PHE A 119 -0.45 -1.33 -30.97
N TYR A 120 -1.78 -1.38 -31.00
CA TYR A 120 -2.60 -0.92 -29.86
C TYR A 120 -2.25 -1.65 -28.57
N ILE A 121 -2.05 -2.97 -28.67
CA ILE A 121 -1.62 -3.81 -27.56
C ILE A 121 -0.18 -3.45 -27.16
N ALA A 122 0.75 -3.34 -28.11
CA ALA A 122 2.16 -3.03 -27.85
C ALA A 122 2.37 -1.65 -27.22
N ILE A 123 1.58 -0.63 -27.59
CA ILE A 123 1.59 0.70 -26.93
C ILE A 123 1.21 0.55 -25.45
N ARG A 124 0.20 -0.26 -25.14
CA ARG A 124 -0.24 -0.51 -23.76
C ARG A 124 0.78 -1.35 -22.99
N LEU A 125 1.37 -2.37 -23.60
CA LEU A 125 2.42 -3.19 -23.00
C LEU A 125 3.67 -2.38 -22.70
N SER A 126 4.17 -1.61 -23.67
CA SER A 126 5.33 -0.73 -23.47
C SER A 126 5.08 0.32 -22.39
N LYS A 127 3.87 0.88 -22.32
CA LYS A 127 3.47 1.81 -21.25
C LYS A 127 3.52 1.18 -19.85
N ASN A 128 3.11 -0.08 -19.68
CA ASN A 128 3.04 -0.69 -18.35
C ASN A 128 4.32 -1.43 -17.95
N LEU A 129 5.09 -1.95 -18.91
CA LEU A 129 6.29 -2.75 -18.65
C LEU A 129 7.59 -1.97 -18.81
N LEU A 130 7.64 -0.95 -19.68
CA LEU A 130 8.89 -0.22 -19.98
C LEU A 130 8.89 1.20 -19.39
N SER A 131 7.78 1.95 -19.49
CA SER A 131 7.72 3.33 -18.98
C SER A 131 8.13 3.48 -17.50
N PRO A 132 7.77 2.57 -16.57
CA PRO A 132 8.22 2.68 -15.18
C PRO A 132 9.75 2.66 -15.03
N PHE A 133 10.45 1.83 -15.81
CA PHE A 133 11.91 1.81 -15.80
C PHE A 133 12.51 3.08 -16.37
N PHE A 134 11.98 3.60 -17.47
CA PHE A 134 12.45 4.86 -18.06
C PHE A 134 12.24 6.04 -17.10
N GLN A 135 11.06 6.09 -16.44
CA GLN A 135 10.76 7.09 -15.42
C GLN A 135 11.73 7.00 -14.24
N MET A 136 11.98 5.79 -13.72
CA MET A 136 12.84 5.58 -12.56
C MET A 136 14.31 5.79 -12.89
N ALA A 137 14.78 5.36 -14.06
CA ALA A 137 16.14 5.63 -14.53
C ALA A 137 16.41 7.13 -14.63
N ALA A 138 15.49 7.89 -15.25
CA ALA A 138 15.57 9.34 -15.30
C ALA A 138 15.54 9.97 -13.89
N ALA A 139 14.68 9.47 -13.00
CA ALA A 139 14.62 9.95 -11.62
C ALA A 139 15.93 9.67 -10.84
N ILE A 140 16.55 8.50 -11.03
CA ILE A 140 17.85 8.14 -10.43
C ILE A 140 18.97 9.04 -10.99
N LEU A 141 19.00 9.30 -12.30
CA LEU A 141 19.93 10.27 -12.90
C LEU A 141 19.77 11.66 -12.27
N ILE A 142 18.53 12.14 -12.13
CA ILE A 142 18.22 13.42 -11.47
C ILE A 142 18.61 13.39 -9.99
N LYS A 143 18.45 12.25 -9.30
CA LYS A 143 18.88 12.09 -7.89
C LYS A 143 20.36 12.36 -7.74
N TRP A 144 21.19 11.80 -8.61
CA TRP A 144 22.64 11.91 -8.47
C TRP A 144 23.21 13.22 -9.05
N ILE A 145 22.61 13.75 -10.12
CA ILE A 145 23.11 14.97 -10.79
C ILE A 145 22.59 16.25 -10.10
N VAL A 146 21.30 16.29 -9.73
CA VAL A 146 20.64 17.51 -9.24
C VAL A 146 20.38 17.46 -7.74
N ILE A 147 19.76 16.37 -7.25
CA ILE A 147 19.32 16.28 -5.85
C ILE A 147 20.50 16.02 -4.91
N GLY A 148 21.51 15.25 -5.32
CA GLY A 148 22.66 14.87 -4.49
C GLY A 148 22.29 14.02 -3.27
N LYS A 149 23.26 13.85 -2.35
CA LYS A 149 23.06 13.10 -1.10
C LYS A 149 22.47 14.00 0.00
N PHE A 150 21.51 13.47 0.74
CA PHE A 150 21.06 14.06 2.01
C PHE A 150 21.96 13.60 3.16
N LYS A 151 22.17 14.48 4.16
CA LYS A 151 23.00 14.18 5.34
C LYS A 151 22.20 14.48 6.62
N PRO A 152 22.43 13.73 7.72
CA PRO A 152 21.82 14.04 9.01
C PRO A 152 22.24 15.43 9.49
N GLY A 153 21.33 16.14 10.16
CA GLY A 153 21.59 17.47 10.71
C GLY A 153 20.38 18.41 10.62
N PRO A 154 20.57 19.70 10.93
CA PRO A 154 19.52 20.71 10.77
C PRO A 154 19.05 20.79 9.32
N ARG A 155 17.75 21.03 9.13
CA ARG A 155 17.18 21.17 7.79
C ARG A 155 17.70 22.44 7.13
N GLY A 156 18.33 22.25 5.99
CA GLY A 156 18.78 23.36 5.17
C GLY A 156 17.60 24.13 4.57
N THR A 157 17.57 25.45 4.78
CA THR A 157 16.49 26.36 4.33
C THR A 157 16.85 27.15 3.07
N SER A 158 18.04 26.94 2.50
CA SER A 158 18.43 27.57 1.24
C SER A 158 17.41 27.22 0.14
N PRO A 159 17.06 28.15 -0.77
CA PRO A 159 16.12 27.88 -1.87
C PRO A 159 16.48 26.63 -2.69
N TRP A 160 17.78 26.36 -2.89
CA TRP A 160 18.24 25.15 -3.57
C TRP A 160 18.01 23.88 -2.75
N GLN A 161 18.22 23.92 -1.44
CA GLN A 161 17.95 22.78 -0.55
C GLN A 161 16.46 22.48 -0.48
N LEU A 162 15.60 23.49 -0.42
CA LEU A 162 14.14 23.31 -0.47
C LEU A 162 13.71 22.67 -1.80
N LEU A 163 14.29 23.12 -2.92
CA LEU A 163 14.02 22.52 -4.24
C LEU A 163 14.47 21.06 -4.31
N ARG A 164 15.62 20.69 -3.74
CA ARG A 164 16.12 19.31 -3.67
C ARG A 164 15.13 18.39 -2.94
N HIS A 165 14.61 18.82 -1.78
CA HIS A 165 13.61 18.03 -1.04
C HIS A 165 12.28 17.93 -1.80
N TRP A 166 11.82 19.02 -2.41
CA TRP A 166 10.61 19.04 -3.22
C TRP A 166 10.72 18.08 -4.42
N LEU A 167 11.86 18.10 -5.12
CA LEU A 167 12.14 17.19 -6.23
C LEU A 167 12.15 15.74 -5.77
N ALA A 168 12.79 15.44 -4.63
CA ALA A 168 12.82 14.09 -4.07
C ALA A 168 11.40 13.58 -3.75
N ALA A 169 10.58 14.39 -3.06
CA ALA A 169 9.20 14.04 -2.74
C ALA A 169 8.32 13.84 -3.98
N LYS A 170 8.55 14.58 -5.06
CA LYS A 170 7.77 14.50 -6.31
C LYS A 170 8.22 13.38 -7.24
N LEU A 171 9.50 13.04 -7.24
CA LEU A 171 10.07 12.00 -8.11
C LEU A 171 9.97 10.60 -7.50
N PHE A 172 10.05 10.48 -6.17
CA PHE A 172 10.09 9.19 -5.46
C PHE A 172 8.83 8.94 -4.63
N THR A 173 7.67 9.12 -5.27
CA THR A 173 6.39 8.76 -4.65
C THR A 173 6.26 7.24 -4.52
N ARG A 174 5.45 6.79 -3.56
CA ARG A 174 5.20 5.35 -3.33
C ARG A 174 4.70 4.65 -4.60
N GLU A 175 3.83 5.30 -5.37
CA GLU A 175 3.27 4.77 -6.60
C GLU A 175 4.36 4.51 -7.64
N LYS A 176 5.31 5.44 -7.82
CA LYS A 176 6.38 5.28 -8.81
C LYS A 176 7.37 4.17 -8.45
N LEU A 177 7.67 4.01 -7.16
CA LEU A 177 8.45 2.88 -6.67
C LEU A 177 7.69 1.56 -6.84
N GLN A 178 6.40 1.57 -6.54
CA GLN A 178 5.52 0.41 -6.69
C GLN A 178 5.47 -0.06 -8.14
N ASP A 179 5.33 0.85 -9.11
CA ASP A 179 5.27 0.52 -10.53
C ASP A 179 6.50 -0.28 -10.98
N VAL A 180 7.69 0.07 -10.50
CA VAL A 180 8.93 -0.67 -10.79
C VAL A 180 8.99 -1.97 -10.01
N ALA A 181 8.68 -1.93 -8.70
CA ALA A 181 8.73 -3.10 -7.82
C ALA A 181 7.78 -4.23 -8.27
N GLN A 182 6.63 -3.89 -8.86
CA GLN A 182 5.71 -4.88 -9.44
C GLN A 182 6.34 -5.66 -10.59
N ILE A 183 7.29 -5.07 -11.31
CA ILE A 183 7.91 -5.67 -12.50
C ILE A 183 9.15 -6.49 -12.14
N ILE A 184 9.99 -5.97 -11.23
CA ILE A 184 11.24 -6.64 -10.79
C ILE A 184 11.05 -7.63 -9.64
N GLY A 185 9.83 -7.74 -9.13
CA GLY A 185 9.45 -8.61 -8.02
C GLY A 185 9.32 -7.85 -6.69
N ARG A 186 8.11 -7.83 -6.12
CA ARG A 186 7.70 -6.93 -5.02
C ARG A 186 8.47 -7.14 -3.70
N HIS A 187 8.89 -8.37 -3.43
CA HIS A 187 9.44 -8.80 -2.14
C HIS A 187 10.96 -9.05 -2.16
N TYR A 188 11.57 -9.01 -3.33
CA TYR A 188 12.86 -9.66 -3.58
C TYR A 188 14.01 -8.66 -3.76
N GLU A 189 15.20 -9.21 -4.01
CA GLU A 189 16.46 -8.47 -4.17
C GLU A 189 16.41 -7.30 -5.17
N GLY A 190 15.55 -7.37 -6.19
CA GLY A 190 15.35 -6.26 -7.12
C GLY A 190 14.98 -4.95 -6.43
N VAL A 191 14.12 -5.01 -5.41
CA VAL A 191 13.74 -3.83 -4.62
C VAL A 191 14.91 -3.36 -3.77
N SER A 192 15.68 -4.27 -3.16
CA SER A 192 16.90 -3.92 -2.42
C SER A 192 17.91 -3.19 -3.32
N ILE A 193 18.10 -3.65 -4.56
CA ILE A 193 18.95 -2.98 -5.56
C ILE A 193 18.41 -1.57 -5.87
N LEU A 194 17.11 -1.42 -6.10
CA LEU A 194 16.49 -0.12 -6.36
C LEU A 194 16.74 0.87 -5.21
N TYR A 195 16.51 0.46 -3.95
CA TYR A 195 16.76 1.31 -2.79
C TYR A 195 18.24 1.68 -2.64
N ARG A 196 19.17 0.75 -2.94
CA ARG A 196 20.61 1.05 -2.97
C ARG A 196 20.98 2.06 -4.06
N LEU A 197 20.39 1.96 -5.26
CA LEU A 197 20.57 2.94 -6.34
C LEU A 197 20.07 4.35 -5.96
N LEU A 198 19.08 4.43 -5.07
CA LEU A 198 18.55 5.69 -4.56
C LEU A 198 19.39 6.29 -3.40
N GLY A 199 20.34 5.52 -2.86
CA GLY A 199 21.28 5.95 -1.83
C GLY A 199 21.10 5.28 -0.47
N ALA A 200 20.07 4.45 -0.26
CA ALA A 200 19.87 3.74 1.00
C ALA A 200 20.93 2.65 1.21
N LYS A 201 21.28 2.38 2.47
CA LYS A 201 22.09 1.21 2.83
C LYS A 201 21.14 0.06 3.13
N VAL A 202 21.11 -0.95 2.25
CA VAL A 202 20.23 -2.11 2.39
C VAL A 202 21.04 -3.40 2.34
N GLY A 203 20.89 -4.23 3.37
CA GLY A 203 21.46 -5.56 3.49
C GLY A 203 20.86 -6.58 2.51
N LYS A 204 21.10 -7.85 2.80
CA LYS A 204 20.69 -9.01 2.00
C LYS A 204 19.45 -9.67 2.58
N ARG A 205 18.68 -10.38 1.74
CA ARG A 205 17.53 -11.20 2.16
C ARG A 205 16.41 -10.44 2.87
N VAL A 206 16.30 -9.14 2.59
CA VAL A 206 15.21 -8.29 3.09
C VAL A 206 13.90 -8.71 2.44
N PHE A 207 12.87 -8.93 3.26
CA PHE A 207 11.50 -9.16 2.79
C PHE A 207 10.77 -7.82 2.70
N TRP A 208 10.66 -7.29 1.49
CA TRP A 208 9.97 -6.02 1.24
C TRP A 208 8.44 -6.17 1.32
N PRO A 209 7.68 -5.11 1.62
CA PRO A 209 6.23 -5.19 1.67
C PRO A 209 5.61 -5.19 0.27
N GLY A 210 4.44 -5.83 0.12
CA GLY A 210 3.73 -5.88 -1.17
C GLY A 210 3.35 -4.50 -1.71
N SER A 211 3.18 -3.54 -0.79
CA SER A 211 3.07 -2.12 -1.11
C SER A 211 4.28 -1.35 -0.56
N GLN A 212 5.01 -0.63 -1.41
CA GLN A 212 6.25 0.04 -1.02
C GLN A 212 6.08 1.03 0.14
N ILE A 213 7.16 1.23 0.89
CA ILE A 213 7.22 2.08 2.07
C ILE A 213 7.04 3.54 1.66
N VAL A 214 6.20 4.27 2.39
CA VAL A 214 6.08 5.73 2.18
C VAL A 214 7.28 6.43 2.81
N THR A 215 7.97 7.23 2.00
CA THR A 215 9.12 8.07 2.39
C THR A 215 9.03 9.44 1.72
N MET A 216 9.90 10.38 2.12
CA MET A 216 10.06 11.72 1.53
C MET A 216 11.14 11.79 0.45
N GLY A 217 11.72 10.66 0.07
CA GLY A 217 12.74 10.57 -0.98
C GLY A 217 14.19 10.75 -0.49
N GLU A 218 14.39 10.88 0.82
CA GLU A 218 15.69 11.01 1.47
C GLU A 218 16.29 9.62 1.77
N PHE A 219 16.38 8.76 0.76
CA PHE A 219 16.83 7.37 0.89
C PHE A 219 18.22 7.23 1.52
N ASP A 220 19.09 8.23 1.34
CA ASP A 220 20.43 8.27 1.95
C ASP A 220 20.43 8.15 3.48
N LEU A 221 19.28 8.41 4.13
CA LEU A 221 19.08 8.38 5.57
C LEU A 221 18.38 7.09 6.06
N MET A 222 18.34 6.05 5.23
CA MET A 222 17.82 4.74 5.60
C MET A 222 18.95 3.71 5.65
N GLU A 223 19.05 3.03 6.78
CA GLU A 223 19.91 1.88 6.98
C GLU A 223 19.08 0.67 7.37
N ILE A 224 19.11 -0.36 6.53
CA ILE A 224 18.33 -1.58 6.66
C ILE A 224 19.31 -2.75 6.65
N GLY A 225 19.35 -3.52 7.73
CA GLY A 225 20.21 -4.68 7.89
C GLY A 225 19.73 -5.89 7.09
N ASP A 226 20.47 -6.98 7.24
CA ASP A 226 20.15 -8.28 6.64
C ASP A 226 18.85 -8.86 7.25
N ASP A 227 18.09 -9.64 6.47
CA ASP A 227 16.94 -10.42 6.95
C ASP A 227 15.79 -9.61 7.58
N VAL A 228 15.75 -8.28 7.36
CA VAL A 228 14.66 -7.41 7.82
C VAL A 228 13.36 -7.77 7.12
N VAL A 229 12.26 -7.79 7.88
CA VAL A 229 10.92 -8.10 7.38
C VAL A 229 10.02 -6.88 7.46
N PHE A 230 9.34 -6.55 6.37
CA PHE A 230 8.38 -5.45 6.30
C PHE A 230 6.93 -5.93 6.06
N GLY A 231 6.02 -5.37 6.84
CA GLY A 231 4.59 -5.37 6.60
C GLY A 231 4.15 -4.19 5.74
N SER A 232 2.99 -4.34 5.11
CA SER A 232 2.46 -3.34 4.18
C SER A 232 1.98 -2.07 4.87
N ARG A 233 1.88 -0.97 4.10
CA ARG A 233 1.40 0.36 4.55
C ARG A 233 2.27 1.06 5.59
N SER A 234 3.47 0.57 5.90
CA SER A 234 4.35 1.24 6.86
C SER A 234 4.98 2.51 6.29
N VAL A 235 5.29 3.46 7.17
CA VAL A 235 5.83 4.78 6.82
C VAL A 235 7.12 4.99 7.58
N ILE A 236 8.17 5.42 6.87
CA ILE A 236 9.45 5.79 7.49
C ILE A 236 9.67 7.28 7.24
N TYR A 237 9.83 8.02 8.34
CA TYR A 237 10.23 9.42 8.33
C TYR A 237 11.71 9.53 8.64
N THR A 238 12.43 10.20 7.75
CA THR A 238 13.85 10.55 7.88
C THR A 238 14.05 12.05 8.12
N SER A 239 12.99 12.84 8.01
CA SER A 239 13.03 14.26 8.30
C SER A 239 11.78 14.77 9.00
N THR A 240 11.97 15.92 9.63
CA THR A 240 10.97 16.79 10.25
C THR A 240 11.12 18.19 9.67
N VAL A 241 10.30 19.13 10.13
CA VAL A 241 10.38 20.54 9.71
C VAL A 241 11.78 21.14 10.00
N ASP A 242 12.40 20.77 11.12
CA ASP A 242 13.64 21.38 11.62
C ASP A 242 14.91 20.55 11.34
N SER A 243 14.80 19.25 11.05
CA SER A 243 15.95 18.35 11.07
C SER A 243 15.78 17.07 10.26
N LEU A 244 16.92 16.50 9.85
CA LEU A 244 17.06 15.23 9.17
C LEU A 244 17.85 14.26 10.04
N GLU A 245 17.38 13.03 10.17
CA GLU A 245 18.02 11.99 10.97
C GLU A 245 17.92 10.62 10.29
N THR A 246 18.96 9.82 10.48
CA THR A 246 19.01 8.45 9.94
C THR A 246 18.10 7.53 10.75
N VAL A 247 17.28 6.74 10.03
CA VAL A 247 16.54 5.61 10.60
C VAL A 247 17.33 4.34 10.36
N HIS A 248 17.46 3.52 11.40
CA HIS A 248 18.21 2.27 11.33
C HIS A 248 17.35 1.08 11.76
N LEU A 249 17.32 0.05 10.94
CA LEU A 249 16.65 -1.22 11.19
C LEU A 249 17.72 -2.31 11.18
N SER A 250 18.10 -2.81 12.35
CA SER A 250 19.17 -3.79 12.48
C SER A 250 18.74 -5.16 11.94
N ALA A 251 19.72 -6.05 11.76
CA ALA A 251 19.50 -7.34 11.13
C ALA A 251 18.41 -8.17 11.84
N GLY A 252 17.55 -8.82 11.05
CA GLY A 252 16.43 -9.62 11.53
C GLY A 252 15.27 -8.82 12.15
N SER A 253 15.36 -7.50 12.28
CA SER A 253 14.24 -6.70 12.80
C SER A 253 12.98 -6.84 11.95
N ASN A 254 11.82 -6.70 12.56
CA ASN A 254 10.52 -6.82 11.91
C ASN A 254 9.71 -5.54 12.11
N VAL A 255 9.34 -4.90 11.00
CA VAL A 255 8.40 -3.80 10.97
C VAL A 255 7.10 -4.32 10.41
N SER A 256 6.12 -4.58 11.26
CA SER A 256 4.83 -5.16 10.85
C SER A 256 3.99 -4.17 10.04
N ASP A 257 2.73 -4.53 9.78
CA ASP A 257 1.89 -3.73 8.91
C ASP A 257 1.36 -2.46 9.60
N ASN A 258 1.19 -1.41 8.81
CA ASN A 258 0.67 -0.12 9.26
C ASN A 258 1.54 0.60 10.32
N CYS A 259 2.83 0.30 10.45
CA CYS A 259 3.70 0.99 11.41
C CYS A 259 4.10 2.40 10.96
N VAL A 260 4.55 3.23 11.90
CA VAL A 260 5.18 4.54 11.66
C VAL A 260 6.53 4.55 12.39
N ILE A 261 7.60 4.88 11.67
CA ILE A 261 8.94 5.02 12.25
C ILE A 261 9.38 6.46 12.08
N LEU A 262 9.69 7.13 13.18
CA LEU A 262 10.07 8.55 13.19
C LEU A 262 11.59 8.73 13.05
N PRO A 263 12.07 9.94 12.70
CA PRO A 263 13.49 10.17 12.44
C PRO A 263 14.37 9.80 13.64
N GLY A 264 15.59 9.32 13.39
CA GLY A 264 16.55 8.95 14.44
C GLY A 264 16.26 7.63 15.15
N SER A 265 15.10 7.02 14.88
CA SER A 265 14.70 5.75 15.48
C SER A 265 15.63 4.61 15.09
N THR A 266 15.80 3.67 16.01
CA THR A 266 16.61 2.46 15.83
C THR A 266 15.85 1.24 16.32
N LEU A 267 15.63 0.26 15.44
CA LEU A 267 15.15 -1.06 15.83
C LEU A 267 16.34 -1.99 15.98
N GLY A 268 16.53 -2.55 17.17
CA GLY A 268 17.59 -3.51 17.47
C GLY A 268 17.41 -4.83 16.72
N LYS A 269 18.43 -5.70 16.79
CA LYS A 269 18.43 -7.01 16.14
C LYS A 269 17.24 -7.82 16.63
N ASN A 270 16.56 -8.53 15.72
CA ASN A 270 15.36 -9.34 16.03
C ASN A 270 14.19 -8.60 16.72
N ALA A 271 14.28 -7.28 16.92
CA ALA A 271 13.24 -6.48 17.53
C ALA A 271 12.01 -6.44 16.62
N VAL A 272 10.83 -6.49 17.21
CA VAL A 272 9.56 -6.47 16.50
C VAL A 272 8.81 -5.20 16.84
N LEU A 273 8.52 -4.39 15.81
CA LEU A 273 7.49 -3.36 15.87
C LEU A 273 6.23 -3.94 15.23
N GLY A 274 5.32 -4.40 16.07
CA GLY A 274 4.05 -5.04 15.73
C GLY A 274 3.05 -4.11 15.06
N SER A 275 1.93 -4.68 14.60
CA SER A 275 0.94 -3.99 13.78
C SER A 275 0.43 -2.70 14.44
N GLY A 276 0.33 -1.64 13.64
CA GLY A 276 -0.03 -0.31 14.15
C GLY A 276 0.99 0.29 15.12
N GLY A 277 2.22 -0.23 15.12
CA GLY A 277 3.32 0.26 15.95
C GLY A 277 3.81 1.65 15.55
N LEU A 278 4.07 2.52 16.53
CA LEU A 278 4.82 3.76 16.34
C LEU A 278 6.18 3.65 17.03
N CYS A 279 7.28 3.82 16.30
CA CYS A 279 8.61 4.02 16.90
C CYS A 279 8.86 5.53 17.06
N PRO A 280 8.92 6.06 18.29
CA PRO A 280 9.08 7.49 18.51
C PRO A 280 10.46 8.01 18.09
N ARG A 281 10.54 9.32 17.82
CA ARG A 281 11.76 9.97 17.32
C ARG A 281 12.94 9.70 18.25
N GLY A 282 14.05 9.24 17.69
CA GLY A 282 15.29 8.97 18.43
C GLY A 282 15.20 7.81 19.43
N TRP A 283 14.12 7.03 19.45
CA TRP A 283 14.02 5.87 20.33
C TRP A 283 14.85 4.69 19.82
N TYR A 284 15.27 3.87 20.76
CA TYR A 284 15.86 2.56 20.50
C TYR A 284 14.93 1.48 21.02
N LEU A 285 14.51 0.56 20.14
CA LEU A 285 13.80 -0.65 20.51
C LEU A 285 14.84 -1.76 20.73
N PRO A 286 15.01 -2.27 21.96
CA PRO A 286 16.07 -3.22 22.28
C PRO A 286 16.07 -4.52 21.47
N GLU A 287 17.21 -5.19 21.41
CA GLU A 287 17.34 -6.50 20.78
C GLU A 287 16.31 -7.50 21.29
N SER A 288 15.71 -8.24 20.36
CA SER A 288 14.67 -9.27 20.57
C SER A 288 13.41 -8.79 21.31
N SER A 289 13.26 -7.49 21.58
CA SER A 289 12.06 -6.92 22.20
C SER A 289 10.87 -6.92 21.25
N VAL A 290 9.65 -7.00 21.80
CA VAL A 290 8.40 -6.93 21.03
C VAL A 290 7.57 -5.74 21.50
N TRP A 291 7.32 -4.84 20.56
CA TRP A 291 6.57 -3.60 20.75
C TRP A 291 5.32 -3.63 19.88
N PHE A 292 4.22 -3.03 20.32
CA PHE A 292 2.95 -3.12 19.62
C PHE A 292 2.10 -1.86 19.74
N GLY A 293 1.32 -1.57 18.69
CA GLY A 293 0.36 -0.49 18.71
C GLY A 293 0.94 0.90 19.00
N CYS A 294 0.06 1.81 19.39
CA CYS A 294 0.36 3.17 19.74
C CYS A 294 -0.70 3.68 20.72
N ARG A 295 -0.26 4.14 21.88
CA ARG A 295 -1.09 4.86 22.86
C ARG A 295 -0.35 6.13 23.26
N GLY A 296 -0.96 7.29 23.04
CA GLY A 296 -0.30 8.56 23.38
C GLY A 296 0.99 8.83 22.58
N CYS A 297 1.09 8.36 21.33
CA CYS A 297 2.32 8.40 20.53
C CYS A 297 3.48 7.55 21.09
N GLU A 298 3.19 6.50 21.87
CA GLU A 298 4.18 5.54 22.36
C GLU A 298 3.73 4.10 22.09
N PRO A 299 4.67 3.22 21.69
CA PRO A 299 4.37 1.82 21.52
C PRO A 299 4.27 1.11 22.88
N LEU A 300 3.41 0.11 22.98
CA LEU A 300 3.32 -0.77 24.15
C LEU A 300 4.40 -1.84 24.09
N LEU A 301 5.12 -2.05 25.18
CA LEU A 301 6.07 -3.16 25.33
C LEU A 301 5.31 -4.45 25.69
N LEU A 302 5.42 -5.49 24.87
CA LEU A 302 4.88 -6.82 25.15
C LEU A 302 5.95 -7.75 25.70
N GLU A 303 7.12 -7.81 25.06
CA GLU A 303 8.23 -8.66 25.50
C GLU A 303 9.49 -7.80 25.66
N LYS A 304 10.10 -7.87 26.85
CA LYS A 304 11.38 -7.22 27.13
C LYS A 304 12.47 -7.84 26.26
N GLY A 305 13.36 -6.99 25.75
CA GLY A 305 14.53 -7.43 25.02
C GLY A 305 15.68 -7.85 25.94
N VAL A 306 16.84 -8.13 25.34
CA VAL A 306 18.06 -8.52 26.06
C VAL A 306 18.63 -7.36 26.91
N ASP A 307 18.33 -6.12 26.54
CA ASP A 307 18.85 -4.90 27.18
C ASP A 307 17.80 -4.20 28.06
N ASP A 308 18.21 -3.82 29.28
CA ASP A 308 17.37 -3.08 30.24
C ASP A 308 17.30 -1.58 29.91
N GLY A 309 16.33 -1.20 29.06
CA GLY A 309 15.76 0.16 29.01
C GLY A 309 15.68 0.83 27.63
N VAL A 310 14.54 1.46 27.38
CA VAL A 310 14.24 2.34 26.20
C VAL A 310 15.20 3.55 26.11
N ALA A 311 15.91 3.85 27.20
CA ALA A 311 16.63 5.10 27.42
C ALA A 311 18.03 5.20 26.76
N LYS A 312 18.41 4.29 25.85
CA LYS A 312 19.72 4.37 25.14
C LYS A 312 19.69 5.14 23.81
N GLY A 313 18.55 5.66 23.37
CA GLY A 313 18.43 6.36 22.08
C GLY A 313 19.42 7.53 21.87
N LYS A 314 19.66 8.33 22.91
CA LYS A 314 20.68 9.40 22.89
C LYS A 314 22.11 8.86 22.93
N GLN A 315 22.38 7.83 23.73
CA GLN A 315 23.71 7.19 23.80
C GLN A 315 24.07 6.53 22.46
N ILE A 316 23.13 5.88 21.78
CA ILE A 316 23.34 5.31 20.45
C ILE A 316 23.62 6.40 19.42
N ALA A 317 22.94 7.55 19.50
CA ALA A 317 23.22 8.69 18.63
C ALA A 317 24.61 9.30 18.87
N GLU A 318 25.10 9.33 20.12
CA GLU A 318 26.45 9.76 20.47
C GLU A 318 27.52 8.74 20.06
N MET A 319 27.28 7.45 20.27
CA MET A 319 28.17 6.36 19.83
C MET A 319 28.28 6.29 18.30
N ARG A 320 27.23 6.64 17.56
CA ARG A 320 27.29 6.84 16.10
C ARG A 320 28.22 7.97 15.69
N LYS A 321 28.24 9.09 16.44
CA LYS A 321 29.19 10.18 16.17
C LYS A 321 30.64 9.73 16.36
N ALA A 322 30.88 8.70 17.17
CA ALA A 322 32.18 8.07 17.35
C ALA A 322 32.54 7.05 16.24
N GLY A 323 31.67 6.85 15.23
CA GLY A 323 31.99 6.04 14.04
C GLY A 323 31.74 4.53 14.17
N MET A 324 31.14 4.06 15.26
CA MET A 324 30.79 2.65 15.45
C MET A 324 29.53 2.25 14.68
N SER A 325 29.50 1.04 14.11
CA SER A 325 28.29 0.49 13.50
C SER A 325 27.31 -0.02 14.56
N ILE A 326 26.00 0.07 14.32
CA ILE A 326 24.98 -0.40 15.29
C ILE A 326 25.07 -1.90 15.54
N ASP A 327 25.48 -2.68 14.54
CA ASP A 327 25.65 -4.12 14.70
C ASP A 327 26.85 -4.49 15.59
N GLU A 328 27.85 -3.60 15.70
CA GLU A 328 28.96 -3.70 16.68
C GLU A 328 28.54 -3.18 18.07
N LEU A 329 27.65 -2.18 18.12
CA LEU A 329 27.14 -1.57 19.36
C LEU A 329 26.17 -2.47 20.12
N CYS A 330 25.40 -3.27 19.40
CA CYS A 330 24.48 -4.26 19.93
C CYS A 330 24.80 -5.61 19.27
N PRO A 331 25.88 -6.30 19.68
CA PRO A 331 26.17 -7.64 19.19
C PRO A 331 25.00 -8.56 19.55
N LEU A 332 24.71 -9.49 18.65
CA LEU A 332 23.59 -10.40 18.84
C LEU A 332 23.89 -11.24 20.09
N ALA A 333 22.98 -11.24 21.06
CA ALA A 333 23.19 -11.93 22.32
C ALA A 333 22.67 -13.36 22.22
N GLY A 334 23.55 -14.34 22.49
CA GLY A 334 23.24 -15.76 22.36
C GLY A 334 23.26 -16.27 20.91
N ASP A 335 22.63 -17.43 20.68
CA ASP A 335 22.69 -18.16 19.41
C ASP A 335 21.52 -17.83 18.45
N GLU A 336 20.76 -16.76 18.70
CA GLU A 336 19.58 -16.43 17.88
C GLU A 336 19.97 -16.03 16.44
N THR A 337 19.45 -16.75 15.46
CA THR A 337 19.71 -16.44 14.05
C THR A 337 18.85 -15.27 13.56
N THR A 338 19.43 -14.35 12.79
CA THR A 338 18.64 -13.33 12.05
C THR A 338 17.90 -13.92 10.85
N LEU A 339 18.36 -15.06 10.35
CA LEU A 339 17.86 -15.68 9.13
C LEU A 339 16.38 -16.08 9.26
N ARG A 340 15.55 -15.56 8.35
CA ARG A 340 14.10 -15.79 8.35
C ARG A 340 13.68 -16.90 7.39
N PRO A 341 12.50 -17.53 7.56
CA PRO A 341 11.97 -18.54 6.63
C PRO A 341 12.04 -18.13 5.15
N PHE A 342 11.77 -16.86 4.86
CA PHE A 342 11.88 -16.32 3.49
C PHE A 342 13.32 -16.37 2.95
N GLY A 343 14.30 -15.97 3.77
CA GLY A 343 15.73 -16.04 3.45
C GLY A 343 16.19 -17.48 3.24
N LYS A 344 15.77 -18.40 4.12
CA LYS A 344 16.03 -19.85 3.98
C LYS A 344 15.54 -20.38 2.64
N ALA A 345 14.28 -20.10 2.31
CA ALA A 345 13.63 -20.62 1.12
C ALA A 345 14.21 -20.07 -0.19
N PHE A 346 14.28 -18.75 -0.36
CA PHE A 346 14.61 -18.14 -1.65
C PHE A 346 16.10 -17.96 -1.89
N TYR A 347 16.88 -17.73 -0.84
CA TYR A 347 18.30 -17.41 -0.96
C TYR A 347 19.18 -18.61 -0.63
N ASN A 348 18.88 -19.35 0.44
CA ASN A 348 19.66 -20.54 0.80
C ASN A 348 19.16 -21.82 0.12
N ARG A 349 17.98 -21.78 -0.53
CA ARG A 349 17.33 -22.96 -1.13
C ARG A 349 17.07 -24.08 -0.13
N ASP A 350 16.86 -23.71 1.12
CA ASP A 350 16.54 -24.59 2.22
C ASP A 350 15.04 -24.53 2.49
N ALA A 351 14.29 -25.33 1.74
CA ALA A 351 12.84 -25.46 1.86
C ALA A 351 12.40 -26.90 1.61
N THR A 352 11.30 -27.32 2.22
CA THR A 352 10.73 -28.68 2.07
C THR A 352 10.03 -28.91 0.72
N TYR A 353 9.99 -27.88 -0.13
CA TYR A 353 9.29 -27.89 -1.41
C TYR A 353 10.09 -27.11 -2.46
N PHE A 354 9.71 -27.26 -3.73
CA PHE A 354 10.36 -26.52 -4.80
C PHE A 354 10.03 -25.02 -4.78
N VAL A 355 11.02 -24.21 -4.39
CA VAL A 355 10.95 -22.75 -4.42
C VAL A 355 11.31 -22.24 -5.81
N TRP A 356 10.39 -21.52 -6.44
CA TRP A 356 10.60 -20.90 -7.74
C TRP A 356 11.80 -19.96 -7.70
N PRO A 357 12.76 -20.09 -8.63
CA PRO A 357 13.86 -19.15 -8.73
C PRO A 357 13.33 -17.74 -9.01
N LEU A 358 14.02 -16.71 -8.51
CA LEU A 358 13.61 -15.30 -8.66
C LEU A 358 13.34 -14.92 -10.13
N PHE A 359 14.15 -15.41 -11.06
CA PHE A 359 13.92 -15.21 -12.50
C PHE A 359 12.57 -15.75 -12.97
N LEU A 360 12.17 -16.94 -12.53
CA LEU A 360 10.88 -17.53 -12.89
C LEU A 360 9.71 -16.73 -12.29
N VAL A 361 9.84 -16.30 -11.03
CA VAL A 361 8.83 -15.45 -10.38
C VAL A 361 8.65 -14.15 -11.16
N ASN A 362 9.74 -13.51 -11.57
CA ASN A 362 9.70 -12.29 -12.37
C ASN A 362 9.09 -12.53 -13.75
N LEU A 363 9.48 -13.60 -14.44
CA LEU A 363 8.92 -13.96 -15.74
C LEU A 363 7.40 -14.15 -15.66
N MET A 364 6.93 -14.89 -14.66
CA MET A 364 5.51 -15.14 -14.42
C MET A 364 4.75 -13.85 -14.09
N ASN A 365 5.29 -13.00 -13.21
CA ASN A 365 4.67 -11.70 -12.89
C ASN A 365 4.54 -10.82 -14.13
N ASN A 366 5.60 -10.72 -14.93
CA ASN A 366 5.59 -9.95 -16.18
C ASN A 366 4.57 -10.50 -17.18
N PHE A 367 4.48 -11.83 -17.30
CA PHE A 367 3.49 -12.48 -18.14
C PHE A 367 2.06 -12.14 -17.71
N ILE A 368 1.76 -12.19 -16.40
CA ILE A 368 0.43 -11.87 -15.88
C ILE A 368 0.10 -10.39 -16.09
N VAL A 369 1.05 -9.49 -15.84
CA VAL A 369 0.86 -8.06 -16.13
C VAL A 369 0.56 -7.85 -17.61
N ALA A 370 1.31 -8.50 -18.51
CA ALA A 370 1.05 -8.44 -19.95
C ALA A 370 -0.35 -8.95 -20.31
N PHE A 371 -0.74 -10.11 -19.77
CA PHE A 371 -2.07 -10.70 -19.94
C PHE A 371 -3.19 -9.74 -19.49
N ILE A 372 -3.05 -9.16 -18.28
CA ILE A 372 -4.00 -8.18 -17.76
C ILE A 372 -4.09 -6.97 -18.69
N VAL A 373 -2.96 -6.43 -19.15
CA VAL A 373 -2.92 -5.28 -20.06
C VAL A 373 -3.59 -5.56 -21.40
N ILE A 374 -3.44 -6.78 -21.94
CA ILE A 374 -4.13 -7.22 -23.16
C ILE A 374 -5.64 -7.20 -22.94
N ILE A 375 -6.13 -7.78 -21.84
CA ILE A 375 -7.57 -7.76 -21.49
C ILE A 375 -8.08 -6.32 -21.36
N HIS A 376 -7.30 -5.44 -20.75
CA HIS A 376 -7.66 -4.03 -20.60
C HIS A 376 -7.74 -3.27 -21.93
N SER A 377 -7.14 -3.80 -22.99
CA SER A 377 -7.14 -3.22 -24.34
C SER A 377 -8.36 -3.62 -25.16
N ILE A 378 -9.08 -4.69 -24.77
CA ILE A 378 -10.25 -5.22 -25.47
C ILE A 378 -11.34 -4.17 -25.71
N PRO A 379 -11.74 -3.31 -24.76
CA PRO A 379 -12.86 -2.40 -24.99
C PRO A 379 -12.62 -1.41 -26.11
N LEU A 380 -11.41 -0.86 -26.20
CA LEU A 380 -11.07 0.09 -27.26
C LEU A 380 -11.04 -0.60 -28.63
N ILE A 381 -10.34 -1.73 -28.73
CA ILE A 381 -10.21 -2.47 -29.99
C ILE A 381 -11.57 -3.01 -30.45
N GLY A 382 -12.33 -3.59 -29.52
CA GLY A 382 -13.67 -4.09 -29.76
C GLY A 382 -14.66 -2.99 -30.13
N ALA A 383 -14.59 -1.81 -29.50
CA ALA A 383 -15.45 -0.68 -29.84
C ALA A 383 -15.25 -0.22 -31.29
N LEU A 384 -13.99 -0.12 -31.73
CA LEU A 384 -13.66 0.25 -33.10
C LEU A 384 -14.23 -0.76 -34.09
N HIS A 385 -13.98 -2.06 -33.86
CA HIS A 385 -14.40 -3.11 -34.79
C HIS A 385 -15.93 -3.32 -34.81
N ILE A 386 -16.61 -3.27 -33.66
CA ILE A 386 -18.06 -3.38 -33.58
C ILE A 386 -18.73 -2.13 -34.17
N GLY A 387 -18.19 -0.94 -33.86
CA GLY A 387 -18.68 0.32 -34.43
C GLY A 387 -18.57 0.34 -35.95
N ALA A 388 -17.41 -0.07 -36.48
CA ALA A 388 -17.21 -0.20 -37.92
C ALA A 388 -18.12 -1.27 -38.54
N ALA A 389 -18.28 -2.42 -37.89
CA ALA A 389 -19.15 -3.48 -38.37
C ALA A 389 -20.63 -3.05 -38.45
N THR A 390 -21.07 -2.24 -37.48
CA THR A 390 -22.45 -1.74 -37.39
C THR A 390 -22.76 -0.71 -38.47
N LEU A 391 -21.78 0.13 -38.82
CA LEU A 391 -21.97 1.23 -39.76
C LEU A 391 -21.66 0.83 -41.21
N TYR A 392 -20.63 0.01 -41.43
CA TYR A 392 -20.04 -0.22 -42.76
C TYR A 392 -20.14 -1.68 -43.23
N GLY A 393 -20.63 -2.60 -42.40
CA GLY A 393 -20.80 -4.02 -42.77
C GLY A 393 -20.00 -5.00 -41.89
N VAL A 394 -20.54 -6.20 -41.70
CA VAL A 394 -19.98 -7.19 -40.76
C VAL A 394 -18.68 -7.83 -41.27
N PRO A 395 -18.62 -8.40 -42.50
CA PRO A 395 -17.39 -8.98 -43.02
C PRO A 395 -16.35 -7.88 -43.22
N PHE A 396 -15.14 -8.07 -42.66
CA PHE A 396 -14.11 -7.02 -42.66
C PHE A 396 -13.70 -6.58 -44.08
N ASP A 397 -13.55 -7.55 -45.00
CA ASP A 397 -13.10 -7.28 -46.38
C ASP A 397 -14.19 -6.69 -47.28
N GLU A 398 -15.45 -6.69 -46.83
CA GLU A 398 -16.61 -6.18 -47.59
C GLU A 398 -17.12 -4.83 -47.05
N ARG A 399 -16.37 -4.17 -46.15
CA ARG A 399 -16.82 -2.92 -45.53
C ARG A 399 -16.80 -1.75 -46.52
N GLU A 400 -17.93 -1.09 -46.68
CA GLU A 400 -18.12 -0.01 -47.66
C GLU A 400 -17.84 1.39 -47.08
N TYR A 401 -16.58 1.67 -46.71
CA TYR A 401 -16.20 2.97 -46.15
C TYR A 401 -16.30 4.15 -47.14
N ASP A 402 -16.12 3.89 -48.43
CA ASP A 402 -16.17 4.93 -49.48
C ASP A 402 -17.61 5.34 -49.80
N ASN A 403 -18.52 4.38 -49.93
CA ASN A 403 -19.89 4.59 -50.37
C ASN A 403 -20.80 5.15 -49.25
N LEU A 404 -20.53 4.76 -48.00
CA LEU A 404 -21.38 5.11 -46.86
C LEU A 404 -20.75 6.26 -46.06
N GLN A 405 -21.32 7.46 -46.17
CA GLN A 405 -20.85 8.62 -45.42
C GLN A 405 -21.80 8.95 -44.27
N PHE A 406 -21.36 8.71 -43.03
CA PHE A 406 -22.12 9.01 -41.83
C PHE A 406 -21.73 10.34 -41.21
N ARG A 407 -22.70 11.03 -40.60
CA ARG A 407 -22.43 12.24 -39.82
C ARG A 407 -21.48 11.91 -38.65
N PRO A 408 -20.53 12.80 -38.30
CA PRO A 408 -19.59 12.56 -37.20
C PRO A 408 -20.24 12.14 -35.88
N GLY A 409 -21.40 12.74 -35.54
CA GLY A 409 -22.15 12.38 -34.33
C GLY A 409 -22.68 10.94 -34.34
N THR A 410 -23.09 10.42 -35.50
CA THR A 410 -23.55 9.03 -35.65
C THR A 410 -22.40 8.05 -35.48
N VAL A 411 -21.24 8.33 -36.09
CA VAL A 411 -20.04 7.49 -35.94
C VAL A 411 -19.60 7.47 -34.48
N TYR A 412 -19.45 8.65 -33.87
CA TYR A 412 -19.07 8.78 -32.47
C TYR A 412 -20.05 8.07 -31.54
N GLY A 413 -21.36 8.28 -31.69
CA GLY A 413 -22.40 7.66 -30.87
C GLY A 413 -22.39 6.13 -30.96
N THR A 414 -22.18 5.58 -32.17
CA THR A 414 -22.12 4.13 -32.39
C THR A 414 -20.86 3.51 -31.78
N VAL A 415 -19.69 4.13 -31.99
CA VAL A 415 -18.43 3.68 -31.37
C VAL A 415 -18.49 3.81 -29.84
N LEU A 416 -19.13 4.86 -29.31
CA LEU A 416 -19.33 5.04 -27.87
C LEU A 416 -20.25 3.96 -27.30
N ALA A 417 -21.36 3.64 -27.95
CA ALA A 417 -22.25 2.55 -27.54
C ALA A 417 -21.52 1.20 -27.57
N ALA A 418 -20.74 0.93 -28.61
CA ALA A 418 -19.90 -0.26 -28.71
C ALA A 418 -18.83 -0.29 -27.61
N PHE A 419 -18.25 0.85 -27.24
CA PHE A 419 -17.31 0.96 -26.13
C PHE A 419 -17.95 0.67 -24.79
N ILE A 420 -19.14 1.19 -24.52
CA ILE A 420 -19.89 0.89 -23.30
C ILE A 420 -20.16 -0.62 -23.21
N PHE A 421 -20.65 -1.21 -24.31
CA PHE A 421 -20.93 -2.65 -24.38
C PHE A 421 -19.68 -3.50 -24.11
N THR A 422 -18.58 -3.27 -24.82
CA THR A 422 -17.34 -4.04 -24.63
C THR A 422 -16.70 -3.80 -23.27
N HIS A 423 -16.89 -2.60 -22.69
CA HIS A 423 -16.47 -2.31 -21.33
C HIS A 423 -17.27 -3.13 -20.30
N CYS A 424 -18.59 -3.23 -20.45
CA CYS A 424 -19.43 -4.09 -19.61
C CYS A 424 -19.00 -5.56 -19.70
N VAL A 425 -18.78 -6.07 -20.92
CA VAL A 425 -18.29 -7.44 -21.14
C VAL A 425 -16.94 -7.65 -20.43
N ARG A 426 -16.00 -6.72 -20.60
CA ARG A 426 -14.71 -6.78 -19.91
C ARG A 426 -14.87 -6.77 -18.39
N SER A 427 -15.73 -5.93 -17.82
CA SER A 427 -15.96 -5.88 -16.37
C SER A 427 -16.50 -7.20 -15.82
N LEU A 428 -17.37 -7.89 -16.56
CA LEU A 428 -17.83 -9.24 -16.19
C LEU A 428 -16.70 -10.27 -16.24
N LEU A 429 -15.86 -10.22 -17.28
CA LEU A 429 -14.68 -11.08 -17.40
C LEU A 429 -13.71 -10.89 -16.24
N TRP A 430 -13.54 -9.66 -15.73
CA TRP A 430 -12.67 -9.41 -14.58
C TRP A 430 -13.13 -10.12 -13.32
N VAL A 431 -14.42 -10.03 -12.99
CA VAL A 431 -14.97 -10.71 -11.81
C VAL A 431 -14.81 -12.22 -11.96
N ALA A 432 -15.06 -12.75 -13.17
CA ALA A 432 -14.87 -14.17 -13.46
C ALA A 432 -13.41 -14.61 -13.32
N ILE A 433 -12.45 -13.82 -13.83
CA ILE A 433 -11.01 -14.12 -13.73
C ILE A 433 -10.51 -13.96 -12.30
N ASP A 434 -10.91 -12.92 -11.57
CA ASP A 434 -10.47 -12.68 -10.20
C ASP A 434 -10.96 -13.81 -9.26
N VAL A 435 -12.27 -14.05 -9.24
CA VAL A 435 -12.88 -15.16 -8.47
C VAL A 435 -12.35 -16.52 -8.96
N GLY A 436 -12.27 -16.73 -10.26
CA GLY A 436 -11.76 -17.97 -10.86
C GLY A 436 -10.31 -18.24 -10.48
N SER A 437 -9.45 -17.22 -10.54
CA SER A 437 -8.02 -17.32 -10.16
C SER A 437 -7.86 -17.64 -8.68
N LYS A 438 -8.69 -17.06 -7.81
CA LYS A 438 -8.73 -17.40 -6.38
C LYS A 438 -8.99 -18.89 -6.19
N TRP A 439 -10.00 -19.45 -6.86
CA TRP A 439 -10.34 -20.86 -6.69
C TRP A 439 -9.33 -21.80 -7.36
N ALA A 440 -8.79 -21.43 -8.53
CA ALA A 440 -7.81 -22.23 -9.26
C ALA A 440 -6.43 -22.28 -8.57
N ILE A 441 -5.96 -21.14 -8.05
CA ILE A 441 -4.61 -21.02 -7.47
C ILE A 441 -4.59 -21.35 -5.98
N MET A 442 -5.55 -20.79 -5.22
CA MET A 442 -5.56 -20.88 -3.75
C MET A 442 -6.49 -21.97 -3.23
N GLY A 443 -7.60 -22.25 -3.91
CA GLY A 443 -8.62 -23.18 -3.44
C GLY A 443 -9.35 -22.70 -2.17
N ARG A 444 -9.67 -23.64 -1.27
CA ARG A 444 -10.13 -23.32 0.09
C ARG A 444 -8.90 -23.14 0.99
N ARG A 445 -8.83 -22.00 1.67
CA ARG A 445 -7.81 -21.78 2.70
C ARG A 445 -8.22 -22.50 3.98
N HIS A 446 -7.23 -23.04 4.67
CA HIS A 446 -7.40 -23.71 5.96
C HIS A 446 -6.55 -22.98 7.00
N GLU A 447 -6.95 -23.12 8.25
CA GLU A 447 -6.16 -22.70 9.40
C GLU A 447 -4.85 -23.49 9.46
N GLY A 448 -3.77 -22.82 9.88
CA GLY A 448 -2.48 -23.46 10.10
C GLY A 448 -1.29 -22.57 9.80
N ARG A 449 -0.10 -23.16 9.91
CA ARG A 449 1.18 -22.50 9.68
C ARG A 449 1.67 -22.78 8.26
N TYR A 450 2.04 -21.73 7.56
CA TYR A 450 2.41 -21.71 6.16
C TYR A 450 3.70 -20.94 5.95
N ASN A 451 4.73 -21.25 6.75
CA ASN A 451 6.02 -20.56 6.64
C ASN A 451 6.64 -20.75 5.24
N TRP A 452 7.40 -19.75 4.82
CA TRP A 452 8.02 -19.72 3.49
C TRP A 452 8.98 -20.88 3.21
N ASP A 453 9.58 -21.50 4.21
CA ASP A 453 10.51 -22.63 4.08
C ASP A 453 9.80 -24.00 4.10
N THR A 454 8.63 -24.09 4.73
CA THR A 454 7.93 -25.37 4.94
C THR A 454 6.70 -25.56 4.07
N SER A 455 6.15 -24.49 3.49
CA SER A 455 4.93 -24.55 2.67
C SER A 455 4.98 -23.71 1.39
N SER A 456 4.50 -24.29 0.29
CA SER A 456 4.35 -23.62 -1.00
C SER A 456 3.18 -22.64 -1.06
N TYR A 457 2.38 -22.52 0.00
CA TYR A 457 1.21 -21.63 0.07
C TYR A 457 1.56 -20.18 -0.30
N ASN A 458 2.65 -19.64 0.23
CA ASN A 458 3.01 -18.24 0.00
C ASN A 458 3.38 -17.95 -1.48
N GLN A 459 3.98 -18.91 -2.20
CA GLN A 459 4.23 -18.76 -3.64
C GLN A 459 2.93 -18.65 -4.45
N ARG A 460 1.94 -19.47 -4.10
CA ARG A 460 0.61 -19.43 -4.71
C ARG A 460 -0.12 -18.13 -4.35
N TRP A 461 0.03 -17.67 -3.11
CA TRP A 461 -0.52 -16.40 -2.65
C TRP A 461 0.05 -15.21 -3.41
N GLU A 462 1.37 -15.15 -3.61
CA GLU A 462 2.02 -14.12 -4.44
C GLU A 462 1.49 -14.13 -5.87
N LEU A 463 1.41 -15.31 -6.49
CA LEU A 463 0.85 -15.49 -7.83
C LEU A 463 -0.59 -14.95 -7.90
N HIS A 464 -1.44 -15.34 -6.95
CA HIS A 464 -2.81 -14.86 -6.86
C HIS A 464 -2.88 -13.34 -6.69
N GLN A 465 -2.04 -12.74 -5.83
CA GLN A 465 -2.02 -11.28 -5.64
C GLN A 465 -1.73 -10.54 -6.96
N THR A 466 -0.86 -11.05 -7.81
CA THR A 466 -0.61 -10.46 -9.14
C THR A 466 -1.85 -10.52 -10.03
N PHE A 467 -2.63 -11.61 -9.99
CA PHE A 467 -3.91 -11.69 -10.71
C PHE A 467 -4.94 -10.69 -10.21
N THR A 468 -5.01 -10.43 -8.89
CA THR A 468 -5.98 -9.48 -8.35
C THR A 468 -5.78 -8.05 -8.88
N ASN A 469 -4.63 -7.70 -9.47
CA ASN A 469 -4.45 -6.40 -10.13
C ASN A 469 -5.39 -6.22 -11.35
N ILE A 470 -6.05 -7.27 -11.85
CA ILE A 470 -7.00 -7.17 -12.97
C ILE A 470 -8.18 -6.24 -12.66
N ARG A 471 -8.47 -6.01 -11.38
CA ARG A 471 -9.54 -5.14 -10.92
C ARG A 471 -9.16 -3.66 -10.89
N ASP A 472 -7.92 -3.30 -11.21
CA ASP A 472 -7.41 -1.93 -11.08
C ASP A 472 -7.77 -1.08 -12.31
N LEU A 473 -8.58 -0.04 -12.10
CA LEU A 473 -9.01 0.95 -13.10
C LEU A 473 -8.18 2.23 -12.98
N GLY A 474 -6.86 2.10 -12.88
CA GLY A 474 -5.96 3.22 -12.64
C GLY A 474 -6.02 3.70 -11.18
N ARG A 475 -6.82 4.73 -10.88
CA ARG A 475 -6.89 5.32 -9.52
C ARG A 475 -7.94 4.70 -8.61
N ILE A 476 -8.85 3.91 -9.18
CA ILE A 476 -9.92 3.23 -8.45
C ILE A 476 -9.86 1.73 -8.74
N SER A 477 -10.32 0.92 -7.81
CA SER A 477 -10.53 -0.52 -7.98
C SER A 477 -11.98 -0.80 -8.36
N PHE A 478 -12.25 -1.91 -9.04
CA PHE A 478 -13.62 -2.40 -9.26
C PHE A 478 -14.40 -2.55 -7.94
N LEU A 479 -13.74 -2.97 -6.86
CA LEU A 479 -14.38 -3.07 -5.55
C LEU A 479 -14.84 -1.72 -5.01
N ASP A 480 -14.19 -0.62 -5.43
CA ASP A 480 -14.60 0.72 -5.02
C ASP A 480 -15.97 1.12 -5.59
N LEU A 481 -16.38 0.50 -6.70
CA LEU A 481 -17.70 0.70 -7.30
C LEU A 481 -18.80 -0.08 -6.56
N LEU A 482 -18.42 -1.09 -5.76
CA LEU A 482 -19.35 -1.92 -5.00
C LEU A 482 -19.53 -1.46 -3.54
N ARG A 483 -18.82 -0.42 -3.10
CA ARG A 483 -18.78 0.05 -1.71
C ARG A 483 -20.18 0.25 -1.11
N GLY A 484 -20.41 -0.32 0.07
CA GLY A 484 -21.68 -0.21 0.79
C GLY A 484 -22.88 -0.92 0.14
N SER A 485 -22.71 -1.55 -1.04
CA SER A 485 -23.80 -2.22 -1.74
C SER A 485 -23.92 -3.70 -1.34
N PRO A 486 -25.09 -4.33 -1.55
CA PRO A 486 -25.26 -5.77 -1.38
C PRO A 486 -24.32 -6.61 -2.27
N TYR A 487 -23.88 -6.07 -3.40
CA TYR A 487 -22.97 -6.73 -4.34
C TYR A 487 -21.58 -6.95 -3.74
N MET A 488 -21.12 -6.07 -2.83
CA MET A 488 -19.87 -6.26 -2.10
C MET A 488 -19.92 -7.54 -1.25
N ALA A 489 -21.01 -7.76 -0.53
CA ALA A 489 -21.20 -8.97 0.26
C ALA A 489 -21.27 -10.22 -0.63
N GLN A 490 -21.96 -10.14 -1.78
CA GLN A 490 -22.00 -11.25 -2.75
C GLN A 490 -20.60 -11.58 -3.30
N TYR A 491 -19.82 -10.57 -3.67
CA TYR A 491 -18.45 -10.75 -4.16
C TYR A 491 -17.57 -11.50 -3.13
N TRP A 492 -17.64 -11.14 -1.85
CA TRP A 492 -16.86 -11.82 -0.81
C TRP A 492 -17.38 -13.24 -0.50
N ARG A 493 -18.69 -13.48 -0.61
CA ARG A 493 -19.25 -14.84 -0.55
C ARG A 493 -18.73 -15.73 -1.68
N LEU A 494 -18.65 -15.20 -2.91
CA LEU A 494 -18.05 -15.92 -4.04
C LEU A 494 -16.56 -16.24 -3.79
N ASN A 495 -15.86 -15.41 -3.03
CA ASN A 495 -14.49 -15.65 -2.59
C ASN A 495 -14.38 -16.57 -1.34
N GLY A 496 -15.50 -17.05 -0.81
CA GLY A 496 -15.57 -18.05 0.26
C GLY A 496 -15.85 -17.50 1.66
N ALA A 497 -16.11 -16.20 1.83
CA ALA A 497 -16.53 -15.66 3.13
C ALA A 497 -17.94 -16.09 3.49
N LYS A 498 -18.18 -16.35 4.78
CA LYS A 498 -19.51 -16.62 5.32
C LYS A 498 -20.11 -15.30 5.80
N ILE A 499 -20.99 -14.70 5.01
CA ILE A 499 -21.57 -13.37 5.31
C ILE A 499 -23.09 -13.46 5.45
N GLY A 500 -23.62 -13.06 6.59
CA GLY A 500 -25.04 -13.04 6.96
C GLY A 500 -25.86 -11.99 6.20
N ARG A 501 -27.11 -11.79 6.63
CA ARG A 501 -28.06 -10.82 6.07
C ARG A 501 -27.79 -9.41 6.62
N ASP A 502 -28.14 -8.40 5.84
CA ASP A 502 -28.09 -6.99 6.24
C ASP A 502 -26.70 -6.51 6.70
N VAL A 503 -25.64 -7.10 6.13
CA VAL A 503 -24.25 -6.70 6.39
C VAL A 503 -23.85 -5.57 5.46
N CYS A 504 -23.36 -4.46 6.03
CA CYS A 504 -22.78 -3.34 5.28
C CYS A 504 -21.26 -3.43 5.26
N LEU A 505 -20.68 -3.68 4.07
CA LEU A 505 -19.23 -3.79 3.88
C LEU A 505 -18.68 -2.57 3.13
N TYR A 506 -17.70 -1.93 3.76
CA TYR A 506 -16.81 -0.92 3.19
C TYR A 506 -17.53 0.28 2.52
N PRO A 507 -18.53 0.91 3.14
CA PRO A 507 -19.22 2.06 2.53
C PRO A 507 -18.27 3.23 2.22
N SER A 508 -17.28 3.49 3.10
CA SER A 508 -16.26 4.53 2.88
C SER A 508 -14.97 3.99 2.24
N GLY A 509 -14.94 2.70 1.83
CA GLY A 509 -13.75 1.98 1.35
C GLY A 509 -13.17 1.02 2.39
N ALA A 510 -11.96 0.52 2.12
CA ALA A 510 -11.27 -0.47 2.97
C ALA A 510 -9.78 -0.16 3.13
N SER A 511 -9.14 -0.63 4.21
CA SER A 511 -7.72 -0.38 4.48
C SER A 511 -7.03 -1.55 5.21
N PRO A 512 -6.85 -2.74 4.57
CA PRO A 512 -7.21 -3.10 3.20
C PRO A 512 -8.58 -3.80 3.13
N TYR A 513 -8.98 -4.20 1.93
CA TYR A 513 -10.01 -5.22 1.73
C TYR A 513 -9.62 -6.57 2.36
N MET A 514 -10.61 -7.42 2.67
CA MET A 514 -10.40 -8.79 3.18
C MET A 514 -9.37 -9.56 2.34
N THR A 515 -8.35 -10.09 3.01
CA THR A 515 -7.24 -10.82 2.36
C THR A 515 -7.52 -12.33 2.28
N GLU A 516 -8.12 -12.93 3.32
CA GLU A 516 -8.43 -14.35 3.39
C GLU A 516 -9.93 -14.60 3.62
N PRO A 517 -10.81 -14.27 2.67
CA PRO A 517 -12.26 -14.37 2.86
C PRO A 517 -12.74 -15.75 3.34
N CYS A 518 -12.11 -16.86 2.92
CA CYS A 518 -12.46 -18.22 3.38
C CYS A 518 -12.37 -18.44 4.90
N LEU A 519 -11.62 -17.60 5.60
CA LEU A 519 -11.39 -17.69 7.04
C LEU A 519 -12.21 -16.64 7.82
N VAL A 520 -13.04 -15.87 7.13
CA VAL A 520 -13.86 -14.81 7.73
C VAL A 520 -15.32 -15.27 7.82
N THR A 521 -15.87 -15.16 9.02
CA THR A 521 -17.32 -15.28 9.26
C THR A 521 -17.86 -13.95 9.77
N ILE A 522 -18.88 -13.42 9.11
CA ILE A 522 -19.60 -12.20 9.48
C ILE A 522 -21.08 -12.58 9.57
N GLU A 523 -21.68 -12.48 10.74
CA GLU A 523 -23.08 -12.82 10.96
C GLU A 523 -24.02 -11.69 10.49
N ASN A 524 -25.27 -11.69 10.95
CA ASN A 524 -26.30 -10.76 10.48
C ASN A 524 -26.10 -9.35 11.06
N ARG A 525 -26.44 -8.31 10.27
CA ARG A 525 -26.50 -6.90 10.70
C ARG A 525 -25.17 -6.32 11.21
N CYS A 526 -24.05 -6.83 10.69
CA CYS A 526 -22.73 -6.27 10.99
C CYS A 526 -22.42 -5.07 10.08
N ALA A 527 -21.61 -4.14 10.59
CA ALA A 527 -21.10 -3.00 9.82
C ALA A 527 -19.57 -2.96 9.86
N VAL A 528 -18.95 -2.93 8.69
CA VAL A 528 -17.48 -2.90 8.54
C VAL A 528 -17.12 -1.69 7.68
N ASP A 529 -16.70 -0.59 8.30
CA ASP A 529 -16.38 0.64 7.56
C ASP A 529 -14.90 1.02 7.66
N PHE A 530 -14.26 1.21 6.49
CA PHE A 530 -12.85 1.58 6.32
C PHE A 530 -11.89 0.84 7.26
N SER A 531 -12.22 -0.39 7.63
CA SER A 531 -11.52 -1.21 8.60
C SER A 531 -10.85 -2.39 7.91
N SER A 532 -10.12 -3.18 8.69
CA SER A 532 -9.38 -4.33 8.20
C SER A 532 -9.71 -5.58 9.00
N VAL A 533 -10.11 -6.63 8.28
CA VAL A 533 -10.31 -7.98 8.80
C VAL A 533 -9.23 -8.85 8.17
N VAL A 534 -8.26 -9.26 8.98
CA VAL A 534 -7.05 -9.95 8.51
C VAL A 534 -6.94 -11.27 9.25
N CYS A 535 -6.90 -12.39 8.52
CA CYS A 535 -6.81 -13.73 9.12
C CYS A 535 -5.41 -14.33 9.01
N HIS A 536 -4.39 -13.49 8.76
CA HIS A 536 -3.00 -13.88 8.75
C HIS A 536 -2.16 -13.03 9.70
N LEU A 537 -1.07 -13.62 10.18
CA LEU A 537 0.02 -12.92 10.84
C LEU A 537 1.32 -13.28 10.16
N ASN A 538 2.13 -12.28 9.85
CA ASN A 538 3.49 -12.46 9.33
C ASN A 538 4.50 -11.81 10.29
N THR A 539 4.95 -12.57 11.28
CA THR A 539 5.87 -12.08 12.32
C THR A 539 7.19 -12.85 12.25
N ARG A 540 8.30 -12.12 12.10
CA ARG A 540 9.65 -12.69 11.91
C ARG A 540 9.69 -13.69 10.72
N GLY A 541 8.87 -13.47 9.70
CA GLY A 541 8.75 -14.34 8.53
C GLY A 541 7.96 -15.65 8.75
N ASN A 542 7.42 -15.87 9.96
CA ASN A 542 6.46 -16.94 10.21
C ASN A 542 5.09 -16.49 9.74
N PHE A 543 4.45 -17.30 8.91
CA PHE A 543 3.16 -16.99 8.31
C PHE A 543 2.12 -17.96 8.84
N GLU A 544 1.15 -17.44 9.60
CA GLU A 544 0.11 -18.24 10.23
C GLU A 544 -1.26 -17.72 9.80
N LEU A 545 -2.20 -18.64 9.60
CA LEU A 545 -3.59 -18.37 9.24
C LEU A 545 -4.51 -18.85 10.36
N VAL A 546 -5.33 -17.96 10.90
CA VAL A 546 -6.33 -18.29 11.92
C VAL A 546 -7.66 -17.59 11.59
N PRO A 547 -8.80 -18.30 11.63
CA PRO A 547 -10.12 -17.72 11.36
C PRO A 547 -10.47 -16.54 12.26
N THR A 548 -11.33 -15.66 11.75
CA THR A 548 -11.87 -14.50 12.47
C THR A 548 -13.39 -14.48 12.35
N VAL A 549 -14.07 -14.21 13.46
CA VAL A 549 -15.54 -14.24 13.53
C VAL A 549 -16.07 -12.91 14.04
N LEU A 550 -17.04 -12.35 13.31
CA LEU A 550 -17.82 -11.18 13.69
C LEU A 550 -19.26 -11.64 13.92
N ALA A 551 -19.69 -11.70 15.19
CA ALA A 551 -21.04 -12.10 15.56
C ALA A 551 -22.08 -11.03 15.20
N GLU A 552 -23.37 -11.35 15.36
CA GLU A 552 -24.46 -10.46 14.97
C GLU A 552 -24.37 -9.07 15.61
N HIS A 553 -24.75 -8.04 14.84
CA HIS A 553 -24.78 -6.64 15.28
C HIS A 553 -23.42 -6.04 15.69
N THR A 554 -22.33 -6.63 15.22
CA THR A 554 -20.98 -6.08 15.46
C THR A 554 -20.64 -4.92 14.53
N THR A 555 -19.85 -3.97 15.03
CA THR A 555 -19.42 -2.79 14.25
C THR A 555 -17.91 -2.57 14.32
N LEU A 556 -17.25 -2.54 13.16
CA LEU A 556 -15.87 -2.14 12.97
C LEU A 556 -15.82 -0.75 12.33
N ARG A 557 -15.44 0.28 13.10
CA ARG A 557 -15.39 1.68 12.62
C ARG A 557 -14.10 1.99 11.84
N ALA A 558 -14.05 3.18 11.24
CA ALA A 558 -12.98 3.59 10.33
C ALA A 558 -11.57 3.39 10.90
N ARG A 559 -10.70 2.74 10.12
CA ARG A 559 -9.33 2.35 10.47
C ARG A 559 -9.20 1.43 11.67
N SER A 560 -10.29 0.85 12.18
CA SER A 560 -10.18 -0.25 13.13
C SER A 560 -9.65 -1.51 12.45
N ARG A 561 -9.10 -2.40 13.24
CA ARG A 561 -8.54 -3.67 12.78
C ARG A 561 -8.84 -4.77 13.77
N ILE A 562 -9.19 -5.91 13.21
CA ILE A 562 -9.16 -7.19 13.91
C ILE A 562 -8.12 -8.10 13.26
N GLN A 563 -7.23 -8.64 14.08
CA GLN A 563 -6.20 -9.59 13.64
C GLN A 563 -6.72 -11.03 13.64
N MET A 564 -5.87 -11.94 13.16
CA MET A 564 -6.20 -13.35 13.05
C MET A 564 -6.60 -13.94 14.41
N GLY A 565 -7.54 -14.89 14.40
CA GLY A 565 -8.04 -15.49 15.65
C GLY A 565 -8.95 -14.58 16.48
N GLY A 566 -9.12 -13.32 16.10
CA GLY A 566 -10.02 -12.42 16.82
C GLY A 566 -11.49 -12.84 16.71
N LEU A 567 -12.24 -12.63 17.79
CA LEU A 567 -13.68 -12.85 17.88
C LEU A 567 -14.34 -11.56 18.34
N MET A 568 -15.27 -11.02 17.57
CA MET A 568 -16.18 -9.98 18.04
C MET A 568 -17.51 -10.63 18.43
N GLU A 569 -17.86 -10.57 19.70
CA GLU A 569 -19.13 -11.08 20.21
C GLU A 569 -20.29 -10.14 19.87
N ARG A 570 -21.52 -10.63 20.05
CA ARG A 570 -22.76 -9.95 19.65
C ARG A 570 -22.82 -8.52 20.18
N GLY A 571 -23.22 -7.57 19.34
CA GLY A 571 -23.41 -6.17 19.75
C GLY A 571 -22.14 -5.39 20.09
N SER A 572 -20.96 -6.00 19.92
CA SER A 572 -19.68 -5.34 20.21
C SER A 572 -19.24 -4.35 19.14
N MET A 573 -18.45 -3.36 19.53
CA MET A 573 -17.98 -2.29 18.66
C MET A 573 -16.50 -1.97 18.87
N LEU A 574 -15.72 -1.99 17.79
CA LEU A 574 -14.38 -1.40 17.76
C LEU A 574 -14.47 0.03 17.21
N LEU A 575 -14.02 1.01 18.00
CA LEU A 575 -13.98 2.41 17.59
C LEU A 575 -12.89 2.72 16.57
N GLU A 576 -12.90 3.95 16.06
CA GLU A 576 -11.92 4.43 15.10
C GLU A 576 -10.49 4.12 15.53
N HIS A 577 -9.68 3.66 14.57
CA HIS A 577 -8.26 3.42 14.79
C HIS A 577 -8.00 2.51 16.01
N SER A 578 -8.90 1.57 16.29
CA SER A 578 -8.71 0.57 17.35
C SER A 578 -8.18 -0.75 16.78
N LEU A 579 -7.39 -1.48 17.55
CA LEU A 579 -6.74 -2.71 17.12
C LEU A 579 -7.04 -3.83 18.11
N ALA A 580 -7.88 -4.78 17.69
CA ALA A 580 -8.03 -6.05 18.35
C ALA A 580 -6.84 -6.96 17.97
N MET A 581 -6.10 -7.38 18.97
CA MET A 581 -4.90 -8.20 18.86
C MET A 581 -5.22 -9.62 18.41
N THR A 582 -4.16 -10.37 18.10
CA THR A 582 -4.25 -11.77 17.70
C THR A 582 -4.92 -12.59 18.81
N GLY A 583 -5.99 -13.32 18.47
CA GLY A 583 -6.75 -14.13 19.41
C GLY A 583 -7.62 -13.36 20.41
N GLU A 584 -7.74 -12.04 20.29
CA GLU A 584 -8.50 -11.23 21.24
C GLU A 584 -10.02 -11.39 21.06
N VAL A 585 -10.73 -11.47 22.18
CA VAL A 585 -12.20 -11.52 22.21
C VAL A 585 -12.72 -10.13 22.59
N ILE A 586 -13.48 -9.52 21.70
CA ILE A 586 -14.20 -8.27 21.95
C ILE A 586 -15.57 -8.63 22.48
N GLU A 587 -15.74 -8.46 23.79
CA GLU A 587 -16.86 -8.97 24.58
C GLU A 587 -18.22 -8.44 24.13
N ALA A 588 -19.27 -9.22 24.39
CA ALA A 588 -20.63 -8.90 23.96
C ALA A 588 -21.09 -7.55 24.51
N ASP A 589 -21.88 -6.85 23.69
CA ASP A 589 -22.53 -5.60 24.07
C ASP A 589 -21.52 -4.61 24.66
N SER A 590 -20.34 -4.45 24.04
CA SER A 590 -19.29 -3.57 24.56
C SER A 590 -18.66 -2.68 23.48
N VAL A 591 -18.08 -1.56 23.90
CA VAL A 591 -17.37 -0.61 23.03
C VAL A 591 -15.92 -0.56 23.44
N TRP A 592 -15.02 -0.74 22.49
CA TRP A 592 -13.59 -0.82 22.71
C TRP A 592 -12.82 0.24 21.92
N TYR A 593 -11.73 0.72 22.50
CA TYR A 593 -10.89 1.77 21.94
C TYR A 593 -9.39 1.53 22.15
N GLY A 594 -8.58 1.92 21.17
CA GLY A 594 -7.12 2.04 21.29
C GLY A 594 -6.33 1.00 20.50
N THR A 595 -5.01 1.17 20.47
CA THR A 595 -4.09 0.19 19.88
C THR A 595 -2.97 -0.19 20.87
N PRO A 596 -3.08 -1.33 21.58
CA PRO A 596 -4.18 -2.31 21.61
C PRO A 596 -5.51 -1.75 22.15
N ALA A 597 -6.61 -2.38 21.72
CA ALA A 597 -7.96 -2.02 22.12
C ALA A 597 -8.21 -2.39 23.58
N VAL A 598 -8.97 -1.56 24.29
CA VAL A 598 -9.45 -1.83 25.65
C VAL A 598 -10.93 -1.47 25.76
N PRO A 599 -11.72 -2.15 26.61
CA PRO A 599 -13.12 -1.83 26.79
C PRO A 599 -13.27 -0.46 27.45
N ILE A 600 -14.17 0.37 26.92
CA ILE A 600 -14.51 1.69 27.47
C ILE A 600 -15.97 1.77 27.94
N MET A 601 -16.84 0.88 27.48
CA MET A 601 -18.26 0.85 27.84
C MET A 601 -18.85 -0.54 27.62
N TYR A 602 -19.75 -0.98 28.50
CA TYR A 602 -20.66 -2.10 28.28
C TYR A 602 -22.08 -1.57 28.14
N LEU A 603 -22.75 -1.95 27.06
CA LEU A 603 -24.13 -1.65 26.71
C LEU A 603 -25.04 -2.60 27.51
N GLY A 604 -26.02 -2.06 28.23
CA GLY A 604 -27.04 -2.87 28.92
C GLY A 604 -26.77 -3.26 30.37
N VAL A 605 -25.61 -2.93 30.95
CA VAL A 605 -25.39 -3.02 32.41
C VAL A 605 -25.77 -1.67 33.05
N PRO A 606 -26.71 -1.59 34.01
CA PRO A 606 -26.92 -0.38 34.78
C PRO A 606 -25.60 0.01 35.44
N ASN A 607 -25.18 1.27 35.33
CA ASN A 607 -24.00 1.80 36.00
C ASN A 607 -24.13 1.64 37.53
N VAL A 608 -23.75 0.48 38.06
CA VAL A 608 -23.58 0.29 39.50
C VAL A 608 -22.19 0.81 39.84
N GLY A 609 -22.11 2.11 40.17
CA GLY A 609 -21.03 2.62 41.03
C GLY A 609 -19.95 3.51 40.41
N ARG A 610 -20.07 4.01 39.18
CA ARG A 610 -19.23 5.14 38.71
C ARG A 610 -20.10 6.33 38.37
N THR A 611 -19.99 7.37 39.20
CA THR A 611 -20.70 8.64 39.11
C THR A 611 -20.71 9.19 37.70
N ALA A 612 -21.91 9.51 37.22
CA ALA A 612 -22.17 10.16 35.96
C ALA A 612 -21.44 11.50 35.88
N ASN A 613 -20.37 11.54 35.09
CA ASN A 613 -19.96 12.75 34.37
C ASN A 613 -20.10 12.43 32.89
N SER A 614 -20.93 13.21 32.20
CA SER A 614 -21.18 13.18 30.76
C SER A 614 -19.95 13.65 29.97
N GLY A 615 -18.86 12.92 30.10
CA GLY A 615 -17.65 13.02 29.31
C GLY A 615 -17.10 11.61 29.18
N MET A 616 -16.78 11.19 27.96
CA MET A 616 -16.15 9.91 27.67
C MET A 616 -14.79 9.86 28.38
N TYR A 617 -14.76 9.40 29.62
CA TYR A 617 -13.56 9.35 30.45
C TYR A 617 -12.78 8.08 30.09
N ILE A 618 -11.78 8.24 29.23
CA ILE A 618 -10.81 7.19 28.92
C ILE A 618 -9.80 7.17 30.07
N PRO A 619 -9.67 6.08 30.85
CA PRO A 619 -8.72 6.03 31.95
C PRO A 619 -7.29 6.14 31.43
N ASN A 620 -6.51 7.06 32.00
CA ASN A 620 -5.10 7.30 31.62
C ASN A 620 -4.10 6.37 32.34
N ASP A 621 -4.52 5.53 33.28
CA ASP A 621 -3.58 4.78 34.12
C ASP A 621 -3.86 3.27 34.11
N TYR A 622 -3.01 2.52 33.41
CA TYR A 622 -2.69 1.13 33.74
C TYR A 622 -1.16 1.01 33.80
N GLY A 623 -0.57 1.63 34.82
CA GLY A 623 0.67 1.14 35.41
C GLY A 623 0.34 -0.06 36.27
N GLY A 624 0.12 -1.22 35.66
CA GLY A 624 -0.14 -2.48 36.34
C GLY A 624 0.68 -3.57 35.69
N SER A 625 1.71 -4.04 36.40
CA SER A 625 2.51 -5.20 36.05
C SER A 625 1.62 -6.41 35.78
N ILE A 626 1.66 -6.91 34.54
CA ILE A 626 1.19 -8.26 34.22
C ILE A 626 2.31 -9.20 34.68
N VAL A 627 2.02 -10.01 35.69
CA VAL A 627 2.84 -11.14 36.15
C VAL A 627 2.60 -12.33 35.23
#